data_AF-A0A3D0MSF2-F1
#
_entry.id   AF-A0A3D0MSF2-F1
#
_cell.length_a   1.000
_cell.length_b   1.000
_cell.length_c   1.000
_cell.angle_alpha   90.00
_cell.angle_beta   90.00
_cell.angle_gamma   90.00
#
_symmetry.space_group_name_H-M   'P 1'
#
loop_
_entity.id
_entity.type
_entity.pdbx_description
1 polymer ?
#
loop_
_entity_poly.entity_id
_entity_poly.type
_entity_poly.pdbx_seq_one_letter_code
_entity_poly.pdbx_strand_id
1 'polypeptide(L)'
;MHLVRSWQDVQKVWSLGNIAIGMRLHFCMLSLLFGCSTLAVPYDPKVEAFASQWGMAIFNGEDIPSFPWPVVDRHSVEAATKESCQSVEKAWEELKRSASSI
;
A
#
# COMPACT_ATOMS: atom_id res chain seq x y z
N MET A 1 -22.82 5.56 1.81
CA MET A 1 -21.95 4.58 1.14
C MET A 1 -21.25 5.28 -0.02
N HIS A 2 -19.95 5.55 0.07
CA HIS A 2 -19.21 6.11 -1.07
C HIS A 2 -18.88 4.99 -2.04
N LEU A 3 -19.44 5.05 -3.24
CA LEU A 3 -19.16 4.08 -4.29
C LEU A 3 -17.79 4.41 -4.90
N VAL A 4 -16.85 3.48 -4.81
CA VAL A 4 -15.52 3.61 -5.39
C VAL A 4 -15.60 3.30 -6.89
N ARG A 5 -15.33 4.29 -7.75
CA ARG A 5 -15.37 4.14 -9.22
C ARG A 5 -14.04 4.44 -9.89
N SER A 6 -13.12 5.08 -9.19
CA SER A 6 -11.85 5.54 -9.71
C SER A 6 -10.75 5.43 -8.68
N TRP A 7 -9.50 5.58 -9.12
CA TRP A 7 -8.33 5.61 -8.24
C TRP A 7 -8.36 6.78 -7.26
N GLN A 8 -8.89 7.92 -7.69
CA GLN A 8 -9.07 9.12 -6.86
C GLN A 8 -10.08 8.86 -5.74
N ASP A 9 -11.12 8.06 -5.98
CA ASP A 9 -12.07 7.67 -4.94
C ASP A 9 -11.40 6.79 -3.88
N VAL A 10 -10.54 5.85 -4.29
CA VAL A 10 -9.76 5.00 -3.35
C VAL A 10 -8.85 5.87 -2.49
N GLN A 11 -8.07 6.75 -3.12
CA GLN A 11 -7.17 7.66 -2.41
C GLN A 11 -7.94 8.54 -1.41
N LYS A 12 -9.09 9.06 -1.82
CA LYS A 12 -9.94 9.88 -0.95
C LYS A 12 -10.44 9.08 0.25
N VAL A 13 -10.91 7.85 0.05
CA VAL A 13 -11.33 6.96 1.15
C VAL A 13 -10.17 6.68 2.11
N TRP A 14 -8.97 6.40 1.61
CA TRP A 14 -7.79 6.15 2.44
C TRP A 14 -7.34 7.38 3.21
N SER A 15 -7.42 8.58 2.61
CA SER A 15 -7.06 9.85 3.26
C SER A 15 -7.95 10.23 4.46
N LEU A 16 -9.12 9.61 4.60
CA LEU A 16 -10.00 9.80 5.77
C LEU A 16 -9.52 9.01 6.99
N GLY A 17 -8.65 8.01 6.80
CA GLY A 17 -8.08 7.20 7.87
C GLY A 17 -6.77 7.77 8.38
N ASN A 18 -6.60 7.82 9.70
CA ASN A 18 -5.32 8.15 10.32
C ASN A 18 -4.35 6.95 10.32
N ILE A 19 -4.90 5.74 10.42
CA ILE A 19 -4.15 4.48 10.51
C ILE A 19 -4.91 3.40 9.74
N ALA A 20 -4.17 2.55 9.04
CA ALA A 20 -4.65 1.35 8.38
C ALA A 20 -4.14 0.12 9.12
N ILE A 21 -5.04 -0.80 9.50
CA ILE A 21 -4.66 -2.07 10.15
C ILE A 21 -5.18 -3.19 9.26
N GLY A 22 -4.30 -4.06 8.79
CA GLY A 22 -4.73 -5.05 7.82
C GLY A 22 -3.82 -6.26 7.67
N MET A 23 -4.48 -7.35 7.31
CA MET A 23 -3.86 -8.64 7.06
C MET A 23 -3.47 -8.85 5.60
N ARG A 24 -4.15 -8.19 4.66
CA ARG A 24 -4.02 -8.45 3.22
C ARG A 24 -2.85 -7.67 2.64
N LEU A 25 -2.00 -8.33 1.87
CA LEU A 25 -0.87 -7.69 1.17
C LEU A 25 -1.32 -6.45 0.36
N HIS A 26 -2.34 -6.59 -0.49
CA HIS A 26 -2.83 -5.47 -1.30
C HIS A 26 -3.36 -4.30 -0.45
N PHE A 27 -3.94 -4.59 0.72
CA PHE A 27 -4.36 -3.54 1.63
C PHE A 27 -3.15 -2.78 2.20
N CYS A 28 -2.11 -3.49 2.61
CA CYS A 28 -0.86 -2.89 3.09
C CYS A 28 -0.19 -2.05 1.98
N MET A 29 -0.15 -2.56 0.75
CA MET A 29 0.38 -1.84 -0.42
C MET A 29 -0.39 -0.55 -0.70
N LEU A 30 -1.72 -0.61 -0.75
CA LEU A 30 -2.55 0.58 -0.99
C LEU A 30 -2.39 1.60 0.15
N SER A 31 -2.31 1.13 1.39
CA SER A 31 -2.15 2.00 2.54
C SER A 31 -0.81 2.74 2.52
N LEU A 32 0.28 2.04 2.16
CA LEU A 32 1.58 2.66 1.94
C LEU A 32 1.54 3.68 0.79
N LEU A 33 0.95 3.31 -0.35
CA LEU A 33 0.87 4.16 -1.53
C LEU A 33 0.09 5.46 -1.28
N PHE A 34 -0.97 5.40 -0.48
CA PHE A 34 -1.75 6.59 -0.12
C PHE A 34 -1.23 7.32 1.12
N GLY A 35 -0.04 6.96 1.61
CA GLY A 35 0.62 7.63 2.73
C GLY A 35 -0.06 7.43 4.08
N CYS A 36 -0.85 6.36 4.24
CA CYS A 36 -1.49 6.03 5.49
C CYS A 36 -0.53 5.20 6.37
N SER A 37 -0.33 5.61 7.61
CA SER A 37 0.40 4.79 8.59
C SER A 37 -0.27 3.43 8.70
N THR A 38 0.51 2.35 8.60
CA THR A 38 -0.05 1.01 8.46
C THR A 38 0.57 0.03 9.45
N LEU A 39 -0.29 -0.73 10.14
CA LEU A 39 0.07 -1.90 10.93
C LEU A 39 -0.28 -3.16 10.12
N ALA A 40 0.74 -3.88 9.69
CA ALA A 40 0.59 -5.17 9.03
C ALA A 40 0.33 -6.27 10.07
N VAL A 41 -0.68 -7.10 9.80
CA VAL A 41 -1.00 -8.30 10.59
C VAL A 41 -0.72 -9.52 9.72
N PRO A 42 0.53 -9.98 9.63
CA PRO A 42 0.91 -11.03 8.70
C PRO A 42 0.32 -12.37 9.11
N TYR A 43 -0.45 -12.98 8.21
CA TYR A 43 -0.83 -14.39 8.28
C TYR A 43 -0.12 -15.24 7.21
N ASP A 44 0.59 -14.59 6.29
CA ASP A 44 1.27 -15.16 5.14
C ASP A 44 2.67 -14.52 5.05
N PRO A 45 3.74 -15.30 4.80
CA PRO A 45 5.11 -14.79 4.73
C PRO A 45 5.31 -13.59 3.80
N LYS A 46 4.51 -13.44 2.74
CA LYS A 46 4.62 -12.30 1.83
C LYS A 46 4.22 -10.97 2.46
N VAL A 47 3.30 -11.00 3.43
CA VAL A 47 2.84 -9.80 4.14
C VAL A 47 3.93 -9.33 5.09
N GLU A 48 4.57 -10.27 5.79
CA GLU A 48 5.71 -10.01 6.66
C GLU A 48 6.90 -9.49 5.88
N ALA A 49 7.27 -10.15 4.78
CA ALA A 49 8.37 -9.72 3.92
C ALA A 49 8.14 -8.30 3.36
N PHE A 50 6.92 -7.99 2.90
CA PHE A 50 6.57 -6.66 2.43
C PHE A 50 6.66 -5.62 3.57
N ALA A 51 6.08 -5.91 4.72
CA ALA A 51 6.10 -5.00 5.86
C ALA A 51 7.54 -4.71 6.32
N SER A 52 8.39 -5.75 6.39
CA SER A 52 9.81 -5.62 6.72
C SER A 52 10.57 -4.78 5.69
N GLN A 53 10.37 -5.05 4.40
CA GLN A 53 11.02 -4.31 3.30
C GLN A 53 10.72 -2.80 3.36
N TRP A 54 9.49 -2.43 3.72
CA TRP A 54 9.02 -1.04 3.71
C TRP A 54 9.01 -0.39 5.10
N GLY A 55 9.61 -1.04 6.11
CA GLY A 55 9.69 -0.50 7.48
C GLY A 55 8.33 -0.29 8.15
N MET A 56 7.32 -1.06 7.76
CA MET A 56 5.97 -0.99 8.33
C MET A 56 5.94 -1.64 9.72
N ALA A 57 5.03 -1.17 10.58
CA ALA A 57 4.79 -1.83 11.85
C ALA A 57 4.17 -3.23 11.61
N ILE A 58 4.65 -4.23 12.36
CA ILE A 58 4.15 -5.61 12.29
C ILE A 58 3.54 -5.98 13.64
N PHE A 59 2.33 -6.54 13.62
CA PHE A 59 1.70 -7.12 14.79
C PHE A 59 2.28 -8.50 15.07
N ASN A 60 2.79 -8.71 16.29
CA ASN A 60 3.47 -9.94 16.71
C ASN A 60 2.62 -10.84 17.61
N GLY A 61 1.33 -10.55 17.79
CA GLY A 61 0.40 -11.39 18.58
C GLY A 61 0.29 -11.02 20.05
N GLU A 62 1.09 -10.08 20.55
CA GLU A 62 1.05 -9.63 21.94
C GLU A 62 0.44 -8.23 22.03
N ASP A 63 1.28 -7.20 21.90
CA ASP A 63 0.87 -5.81 22.01
C ASP A 63 0.78 -5.14 20.63
N ILE A 64 -0.13 -4.17 20.51
CA ILE A 64 -0.10 -3.24 19.39
C ILE A 64 1.16 -2.40 19.58
N PRO A 65 2.17 -2.51 18.68
CA PRO A 65 3.40 -1.76 18.85
C PRO A 65 3.06 -0.27 18.97
N SER A 66 3.69 0.42 19.93
CA SER A 66 3.54 1.86 20.08
C SER A 66 3.91 2.49 18.75
N PHE A 67 2.91 2.90 17.96
CA PHE A 67 3.09 3.28 16.56
C PHE A 67 4.30 4.20 16.43
N PRO A 68 5.48 3.70 16.02
CA PRO A 68 6.43 4.59 15.45
C PRO A 68 5.77 4.91 14.12
N TRP A 69 5.39 6.16 13.93
CA TRP A 69 5.31 6.68 12.58
C TRP A 69 6.50 6.07 11.83
N PRO A 70 6.34 5.31 10.73
CA PRO A 70 7.49 5.21 9.88
C PRO A 70 7.67 6.67 9.42
N VAL A 71 8.76 7.29 9.85
CA VAL A 71 9.33 8.45 9.15
C VAL A 71 9.82 7.89 7.81
N VAL A 72 8.91 7.33 7.01
CA VAL A 72 9.11 7.31 5.58
C VAL A 72 9.00 8.78 5.26
N ASP A 73 10.15 9.40 5.01
CA ASP A 73 10.17 10.80 4.67
C ASP A 73 9.14 11.00 3.54
N ARG A 74 8.43 12.13 3.55
CA ARG A 74 7.37 12.37 2.59
C ARG A 74 7.85 12.21 1.14
N HIS A 75 9.11 12.53 0.84
CA HIS A 75 9.75 12.27 -0.45
C HIS A 75 9.97 10.78 -0.73
N SER A 76 10.31 9.95 0.26
CA SER A 76 10.37 8.48 0.11
C SER A 76 8.98 7.89 -0.20
N VAL A 77 7.90 8.40 0.42
CA VAL A 77 6.53 8.01 0.07
C VAL A 77 6.17 8.49 -1.33
N GLU A 78 6.47 9.74 -1.67
CA GLU A 78 6.24 10.31 -3.00
C GLU A 78 7.03 9.56 -4.08
N ALA A 79 8.27 9.15 -3.79
CA ALA A 79 9.11 8.36 -4.68
C ALA A 79 8.55 6.95 -4.88
N ALA A 80 8.19 6.25 -3.79
CA ALA A 80 7.57 4.93 -3.86
C ALA A 80 6.21 4.96 -4.58
N THR A 81 5.44 6.02 -4.36
CA THR A 81 4.17 6.27 -5.06
C THR A 81 4.42 6.45 -6.56
N LYS A 82 5.39 7.29 -6.93
CA LYS A 82 5.77 7.51 -8.32
C LYS A 82 6.26 6.24 -8.99
N GLU A 83 7.15 5.49 -8.35
CA GLU A 83 7.66 4.21 -8.86
C GLU A 83 6.53 3.19 -9.05
N SER A 84 5.63 3.08 -8.07
CA SER A 84 4.48 2.18 -8.15
C SER A 84 3.53 2.56 -9.27
N CYS A 85 3.20 3.86 -9.42
CA CYS A 85 2.39 4.35 -10.53
C CYS A 85 3.04 4.04 -11.89
N GLN A 86 4.34 4.28 -12.03
CA GLN A 86 5.08 3.96 -13.25
C GLN A 86 5.09 2.46 -13.55
N SER A 87 5.26 1.63 -12.52
CA SER A 87 5.22 0.17 -12.65
C SER A 87 3.85 -0.34 -13.11
N VAL A 88 2.77 0.20 -12.52
CA VAL A 88 1.38 -0.12 -12.91
C VAL A 88 1.09 0.35 -14.33
N GLU A 89 1.46 1.58 -14.70
CA GLU A 89 1.31 2.09 -16.07
C GLU A 89 2.07 1.22 -17.08
N LYS A 90 3.32 0.86 -16.77
CA LYS A 90 4.12 -0.01 -17.62
C LYS A 90 3.47 -1.38 -17.80
N ALA A 91 3.03 -2.02 -16.71
CA ALA A 91 2.34 -3.30 -16.76
C ALA A 91 1.05 -3.20 -17.58
N TRP A 92 0.32 -2.08 -17.46
CA TRP A 92 -0.88 -1.82 -18.25
C TRP A 92 -0.59 -1.66 -19.75
N GLU A 93 0.47 -0.94 -20.13
CA GLU A 93 0.89 -0.81 -21.53
C GLU A 93 1.42 -2.13 -22.12
N GLU A 94 2.07 -2.96 -21.32
CA GLU A 94 2.49 -4.32 -21.71
C GLU A 94 1.26 -5.22 -21.95
N LEU A 95 0.27 -5.17 -21.06
CA LEU A 95 -1.00 -5.88 -21.23
C LEU A 95 -1.71 -5.44 -22.50
N LYS A 96 -1.85 -4.14 -22.75
CA LYS A 96 -2.45 -3.62 -23.99
C LYS A 96 -1.73 -4.09 -25.25
N ARG A 97 -0.38 -4.06 -25.26
CA ARG A 97 0.40 -4.57 -26.40
C ARG A 97 0.18 -6.06 -26.61
N SER A 98 0.15 -6.86 -25.55
CA SER A 98 -0.09 -8.30 -25.65
C SER A 98 -1.50 -8.63 -26.19
N ALA A 99 -2.50 -7.83 -25.83
CA ALA A 99 -3.87 -7.99 -26.29
C ALA A 99 -4.07 -7.56 -27.76
N SER A 100 -3.26 -6.63 -28.27
CA SER A 100 -3.30 -6.17 -29.67
C SER A 100 -2.50 -7.03 -30.65
N SER A 101 -1.76 -8.04 -30.17
CA SER A 101 -1.01 -9.01 -30.99
C SER A 101 -1.76 -10.34 -31.19
N ILE A 102 -3.02 -10.41 -30.76
CA ILE A 102 -3.96 -11.52 -30.98
C ILE A 102 -5.04 -11.02 -31.94
#